data_AF-A0A5K1BMP2-F1
#
_entry.id   AF-A0A5K1BMP2-F1
#
_cell.length_a   1.000
_cell.length_b   1.000
_cell.length_c   1.000
_cell.angle_alpha   90.00
_cell.angle_beta   90.00
_cell.angle_gamma   90.00
#
_symmetry.space_group_name_H-M   'P 1'
#
loop_
_entity.id
_entity.type
_entity.pdbx_description
1 polymer ?
#
loop_
_entity_poly.entity_id
_entity_poly.type
_entity_poly.pdbx_seq_one_letter_code
_entity_poly.pdbx_strand_id
1 'polypeptide(L)'
;ISSLWLIPFVYVCISSYGYSLVEILCVGGTFKMWWNAQRMWMMRRVTSYFFAFLDFILKLVGMGEMKFTITSKVADAESETRYRNEIMEFGTASPMFILPTTLAIHHLVCWVVMVFRVVEKGIGVLDDL
;
A
#
# COMPACT_ATOMS: atom_id res chain seq x y z
N ILE A 1 3.77 -6.05 29.90
CA ILE A 1 3.80 -4.59 30.12
C ILE A 1 3.05 -3.95 28.96
N SER A 2 1.83 -3.43 29.18
CA SER A 2 1.17 -2.58 28.17
C SER A 2 1.71 -1.17 28.40
N SER A 3 2.52 -0.66 27.48
CA SER A 3 3.00 0.73 27.60
C SER A 3 1.82 1.66 27.31
N LEU A 4 1.56 2.62 28.20
CA LEU A 4 0.55 3.66 27.99
C LEU A 4 0.77 4.43 26.66
N TRP A 5 1.99 4.38 26.14
CA TRP A 5 2.42 4.93 24.86
C TRP A 5 1.73 4.31 23.65
N LEU A 6 1.22 3.08 23.72
CA LEU A 6 0.51 2.46 22.60
C LEU A 6 -0.87 3.09 22.34
N ILE A 7 -1.48 3.66 23.38
CA ILE A 7 -2.82 4.25 23.35
C ILE A 7 -2.96 5.34 22.27
N PRO A 8 -2.09 6.38 22.19
CA PRO A 8 -2.22 7.41 21.16
C PRO A 8 -2.09 6.85 19.74
N PHE A 9 -1.21 5.87 19.50
CA PHE A 9 -1.05 5.27 18.16
C PHE A 9 -2.31 4.51 17.74
N VAL A 10 -2.86 3.69 18.64
CA VAL A 10 -4.10 2.96 18.36
C VAL A 10 -5.26 3.93 18.13
N TYR A 11 -5.36 4.99 18.94
CA TYR A 11 -6.38 6.02 18.77
C TYR A 11 -6.29 6.71 17.41
N VAL A 12 -5.10 7.14 16.99
CA VAL A 12 -4.91 7.79 15.68
C VAL A 12 -5.22 6.84 14.53
N CYS A 13 -4.79 5.57 14.63
CA CYS A 13 -5.12 4.56 13.61
C CYS A 13 -6.62 4.36 13.48
N ILE A 14 -7.32 4.05 14.58
CA ILE A 14 -8.76 3.77 14.57
C ILE A 14 -9.54 5.01 14.10
N SER A 15 -9.22 6.19 14.62
CA SER A 15 -9.91 7.42 14.24
C SER A 15 -9.73 7.77 12.77
N SER A 16 -8.51 7.64 12.23
CA SER A 16 -8.22 7.92 10.81
C SER A 16 -8.97 6.96 9.87
N TYR A 17 -8.86 5.66 10.09
CA TYR A 17 -9.54 4.66 9.26
C TYR A 17 -11.06 4.70 9.42
N GLY A 18 -11.53 4.87 10.65
CA GLY A 18 -12.95 4.99 10.98
C GLY A 18 -13.58 6.22 10.33
N TYR A 19 -12.94 7.38 10.43
CA TYR A 19 -13.40 8.61 9.80
C TYR A 19 -13.47 8.47 8.27
N SER A 20 -12.41 7.93 7.64
CA SER A 20 -12.39 7.70 6.19
C SER A 20 -13.47 6.72 5.73
N LEU A 21 -13.79 5.70 6.54
CA LEU A 21 -14.87 4.77 6.24
C LEU A 21 -16.23 5.46 6.33
N VAL A 22 -16.48 6.21 7.41
CA VAL A 22 -17.73 6.96 7.61
C VAL A 22 -17.95 7.94 6.47
N GLU A 23 -16.91 8.68 6.05
CA GLU A 23 -16.99 9.62 4.92
C GLU A 23 -17.46 8.92 3.63
N ILE A 24 -16.86 7.78 3.28
CA ILE A 24 -17.26 7.04 2.08
C ILE A 24 -18.70 6.53 2.18
N LEU A 25 -19.12 6.03 3.34
CA LEU A 25 -20.50 5.58 3.55
C LEU A 25 -21.50 6.74 3.49
N CYS A 26 -21.16 7.92 4.02
CA CYS A 26 -22.01 9.12 3.97
C CYS A 26 -22.27 9.61 2.53
N VAL A 27 -21.31 9.42 1.63
CA VAL A 27 -21.44 9.78 0.21
C VAL A 27 -22.16 8.67 -0.61
N GLY A 28 -22.66 7.62 0.05
CA GLY A 28 -23.35 6.50 -0.60
C GLY A 28 -22.40 5.45 -1.17
N GLY A 29 -21.13 5.46 -0.76
CA GLY A 29 -20.15 4.45 -1.10
C GLY A 29 -20.33 3.14 -0.33
N THR A 30 -19.63 2.10 -0.76
CA THR A 30 -19.64 0.79 -0.09
C THR A 30 -18.37 0.54 0.72
N PHE A 31 -18.40 -0.44 1.61
CA PHE A 31 -17.21 -0.92 2.33
C PHE A 31 -16.12 -1.43 1.37
N LYS A 32 -16.51 -2.11 0.29
CA LYS A 32 -15.57 -2.63 -0.71
C LYS A 32 -14.94 -1.49 -1.50
N MET A 33 -15.67 -0.42 -1.81
CA MET A 33 -15.11 0.80 -2.37
C MET A 33 -14.09 1.46 -1.43
N TRP A 34 -14.39 1.56 -0.13
CA TRP A 34 -13.45 2.07 0.86
C TRP A 34 -12.16 1.23 0.91
N TRP A 35 -12.29 -0.10 0.95
CA TRP A 35 -11.13 -0.98 0.95
C TRP A 35 -10.28 -0.82 -0.32
N ASN A 36 -10.91 -0.70 -1.48
CA ASN A 36 -10.22 -0.41 -2.74
C ASN A 36 -9.50 0.94 -2.70
N ALA A 37 -10.10 1.96 -2.11
CA ALA A 37 -9.47 3.27 -1.93
C ALA A 37 -8.22 3.18 -1.02
N GLN A 38 -8.29 2.43 0.08
CA GLN A 38 -7.14 2.19 0.95
C GLN A 38 -6.00 1.48 0.23
N ARG A 39 -6.30 0.45 -0.59
CA ARG A 39 -5.29 -0.23 -1.42
C ARG A 39 -4.63 0.73 -2.41
N MET A 40 -5.43 1.54 -3.12
CA MET A 40 -4.89 2.55 -4.05
C MET A 40 -4.03 3.60 -3.35
N TRP A 41 -4.45 4.05 -2.17
CA TRP A 41 -3.70 5.02 -1.39
C TRP A 41 -2.31 4.48 -1.03
N MET A 42 -2.24 3.23 -0.54
CA MET A 42 -0.97 2.58 -0.21
C MET A 42 -0.06 2.45 -1.45
N MET A 43 -0.59 1.95 -2.58
CA MET A 43 0.20 1.81 -3.80
C MET A 43 0.75 3.16 -4.29
N ARG A 44 -0.07 4.21 -4.30
CA ARG A 44 0.37 5.56 -4.70
C ARG A 44 1.48 6.10 -3.80
N ARG A 45 1.37 5.89 -2.49
CA ARG A 45 2.37 6.33 -1.50
C ARG A 45 3.72 5.64 -1.70
N VAL A 46 3.71 4.33 -1.91
CA VAL A 46 4.94 3.52 -2.01
C VAL A 46 5.62 3.70 -3.37
N THR A 47 4.86 3.88 -4.46
CA THR A 47 5.47 3.87 -5.81
C THR A 47 5.46 5.23 -6.47
N SER A 48 4.29 5.84 -6.69
CA SER A 48 4.20 7.11 -7.44
C SER A 48 5.03 8.21 -6.80
N TYR A 49 4.93 8.39 -5.48
CA TYR A 49 5.72 9.42 -4.79
C TYR A 49 7.20 9.09 -4.72
N PHE A 50 7.55 7.81 -4.58
CA PHE A 50 8.93 7.37 -4.59
C PHE A 50 9.60 7.58 -5.96
N PHE A 51 8.92 7.22 -7.05
CA PHE A 51 9.41 7.47 -8.40
C PHE A 51 9.53 8.96 -8.71
N ALA A 52 8.57 9.78 -8.26
CA ALA A 52 8.68 11.24 -8.41
C ALA A 52 9.88 11.80 -7.63
N PHE A 53 10.13 11.30 -6.42
CA PHE A 53 11.29 11.69 -5.62
C PHE A 53 12.61 11.26 -6.26
N LEU A 54 12.69 10.04 -6.79
CA LEU A 54 13.86 9.57 -7.52
C LEU A 54 14.11 10.38 -8.79
N ASP A 55 13.07 10.66 -9.58
CA ASP A 55 13.19 11.51 -10.78
C ASP A 55 13.75 12.90 -10.41
N PHE A 56 13.28 13.48 -9.30
CA PHE A 56 13.80 14.74 -8.80
C PHE A 56 15.29 14.65 -8.43
N ILE A 57 15.73 13.61 -7.74
CA ILE A 57 17.16 13.41 -7.42
C ILE A 57 18.00 13.22 -8.70
N LEU A 58 17.53 12.41 -9.64
CA LEU A 58 18.24 12.17 -10.90
C LEU A 58 18.45 13.47 -11.67
N LYS A 59 17.42 14.32 -11.73
CA LYS A 59 17.51 15.66 -12.29
C LYS A 59 18.55 16.53 -11.59
N LEU A 60 18.62 16.51 -10.26
CA LEU A 60 19.62 17.28 -9.51
C LEU A 60 21.06 16.82 -9.80
N VAL A 61 21.28 15.54 -10.06
CA VAL A 61 22.61 14.97 -10.37
C VAL A 61 22.96 15.09 -11.87
N GLY A 62 22.10 15.70 -12.68
CA GLY A 62 22.29 15.86 -14.12
C GLY A 62 22.09 14.57 -14.93
N MET A 63 21.50 13.55 -14.30
CA MET A 63 21.07 12.34 -14.99
C MET A 63 19.70 12.59 -15.64
N GLY A 64 19.53 12.15 -16.88
CA GLY A 64 18.33 12.44 -17.69
C GLY A 64 17.01 12.02 -17.04
N GLU A 65 15.91 12.60 -17.53
CA GLU A 65 14.57 12.45 -16.95
C GLU A 65 14.01 11.03 -17.10
N MET A 66 13.24 10.58 -16.09
CA MET A 66 12.39 9.42 -16.26
C MET A 66 11.20 9.79 -17.17
N LYS A 67 11.19 9.28 -18.41
CA LYS A 67 10.08 9.49 -19.35
C LYS A 67 8.81 8.79 -18.85
N PHE A 68 7.89 9.55 -18.29
CA PHE A 68 6.55 9.08 -17.96
C PHE A 68 5.63 9.22 -19.18
N THR A 69 5.36 8.12 -19.88
CA THR A 69 4.36 8.12 -20.95
C THR A 69 2.97 8.25 -20.34
N ILE A 70 2.23 9.29 -20.71
CA ILE A 70 0.84 9.49 -20.29
C ILE A 70 0.00 8.34 -20.88
N THR A 71 -0.53 7.48 -20.03
CA THR A 71 -1.47 6.45 -20.45
C THR A 71 -2.81 7.09 -20.82
N SER A 72 -3.35 6.76 -22.00
CA SER A 72 -4.68 7.20 -22.40
C SER A 72 -5.74 6.62 -21.45
N LYS A 73 -6.61 7.48 -20.92
CA LYS A 73 -7.73 7.09 -20.05
C LYS A 73 -8.99 6.75 -20.86
N VAL A 74 -8.85 6.10 -22.00
CA VAL A 74 -10.03 5.67 -22.77
C VAL A 74 -10.61 4.46 -22.05
N ALA A 75 -11.77 4.66 -21.42
CA ALA A 75 -12.50 3.59 -20.75
C ALA A 75 -13.26 2.79 -21.80
N ASP A 76 -12.94 1.50 -21.92
CA ASP A 76 -13.73 0.56 -22.70
C ASP A 76 -14.98 0.15 -21.90
N ALA A 77 -16.06 -0.25 -22.56
CA ALA A 77 -17.35 -0.58 -21.92
C ALA A 77 -17.22 -1.71 -20.87
N GLU A 78 -16.27 -2.62 -21.10
CA GLU A 78 -15.92 -3.69 -20.17
C GLU A 78 -15.25 -3.13 -18.89
N SER A 79 -14.34 -2.16 -19.04
CA SER A 79 -13.67 -1.50 -17.91
C SER A 79 -14.62 -0.68 -17.05
N GLU A 80 -15.62 -0.05 -17.66
CA GLU A 80 -16.66 0.69 -16.96
C GLU A 80 -17.56 -0.25 -16.13
N THR A 81 -17.95 -1.39 -16.72
CA THR A 81 -18.76 -2.40 -16.03
C THR A 81 -18.04 -2.94 -14.80
N ARG A 82 -16.73 -3.21 -14.92
CA ARG A 82 -15.91 -3.67 -13.79
C ARG A 82 -15.74 -2.61 -12.72
N TYR A 83 -15.52 -1.36 -13.11
CA TYR A 83 -15.45 -0.22 -12.18
C TYR A 83 -16.73 -0.10 -11.37
N ARG A 84 -17.90 -0.19 -12.01
CA ARG A 84 -19.21 -0.15 -11.34
C ARG A 84 -19.44 -1.32 -10.38
N ASN A 85 -18.86 -2.49 -10.68
CA ASN A 85 -18.88 -3.65 -9.79
C ASN A 85 -17.77 -3.62 -8.71
N GLU A 86 -17.01 -2.52 -8.63
CA GLU A 86 -15.91 -2.31 -7.69
C GLU A 86 -14.81 -3.38 -7.79
N ILE A 87 -14.62 -3.92 -9.00
CA ILE A 87 -13.56 -4.89 -9.30
C ILE A 87 -12.30 -4.12 -9.64
N MET A 88 -11.24 -4.39 -8.88
CA MET A 88 -9.95 -3.73 -9.05
C MET A 88 -9.06 -4.57 -9.94
N GLU A 89 -8.78 -4.08 -11.15
CA GLU A 89 -7.88 -4.72 -12.09
C GLU A 89 -6.61 -3.91 -12.27
N PHE A 90 -5.50 -4.64 -12.31
CA PHE A 90 -4.17 -4.10 -12.47
C PHE A 90 -3.68 -4.45 -13.86
N GLY A 91 -4.28 -3.80 -14.87
CA GLY A 91 -4.18 -4.10 -16.31
C GLY A 91 -2.91 -4.82 -16.76
N THR A 92 -1.95 -4.10 -17.32
CA THR A 92 -0.68 -4.66 -17.79
C THR A 92 0.40 -4.58 -16.71
N ALA A 93 1.43 -5.41 -16.84
CA ALA A 93 2.59 -5.39 -15.95
C ALA A 93 3.20 -3.98 -15.88
N SER A 94 3.27 -3.41 -14.67
CA SER A 94 3.76 -2.05 -14.43
C SER A 94 4.88 -2.03 -13.40
N PRO A 95 5.93 -1.22 -13.59
CA PRO A 95 6.96 -0.98 -12.57
C PRO A 95 6.40 -0.50 -11.22
N MET A 96 5.19 0.09 -11.21
CA MET A 96 4.49 0.50 -9.99
C MET A 96 4.13 -0.68 -9.05
N PHE A 97 4.18 -1.93 -9.51
CA PHE A 97 3.96 -3.09 -8.65
C PHE A 97 5.25 -3.67 -8.08
N ILE A 98 6.42 -3.30 -8.62
CA ILE A 98 7.70 -3.91 -8.22
C ILE A 98 8.00 -3.62 -6.76
N LEU A 99 7.96 -2.35 -6.35
CA LEU A 99 8.28 -1.95 -4.97
C LEU A 99 7.35 -2.58 -3.90
N PRO A 100 6.01 -2.50 -4.02
CA PRO A 100 5.14 -3.09 -3.01
C PRO A 100 5.24 -4.62 -2.99
N THR A 101 5.46 -5.28 -4.14
CA THR A 101 5.62 -6.74 -4.18
C THR A 101 6.95 -7.19 -3.59
N THR A 102 8.06 -6.49 -3.85
CA THR A 102 9.36 -6.81 -3.25
C THR A 102 9.35 -6.61 -1.75
N LEU A 103 8.77 -5.50 -1.27
CA LEU A 103 8.58 -5.25 0.16
C LEU A 103 7.69 -6.33 0.80
N ALA A 104 6.57 -6.68 0.18
CA ALA A 104 5.68 -7.72 0.69
C ALA A 104 6.39 -9.08 0.78
N ILE A 105 7.12 -9.48 -0.25
CA ILE A 105 7.89 -10.74 -0.25
C ILE A 105 8.97 -10.70 0.84
N HIS A 106 9.69 -9.59 0.97
CA HIS A 106 10.71 -9.43 2.01
C HIS A 106 10.11 -9.56 3.41
N HIS A 107 9.03 -8.83 3.70
CA HIS A 107 8.32 -8.93 4.98
C HIS A 107 7.78 -10.34 5.25
N LEU A 108 7.25 -11.02 4.22
CA LEU A 108 6.78 -12.40 4.34
C LEU A 108 7.93 -13.36 4.68
N VAL A 109 9.08 -13.25 4.00
CA VAL A 109 10.25 -14.09 4.29
C VAL A 109 10.74 -13.85 5.72
N CYS A 110 10.89 -12.60 6.14
CA CYS A 110 11.29 -12.27 7.51
C CYS A 110 10.30 -12.85 8.53
N TRP A 111 9.00 -12.69 8.29
CA TRP A 111 7.96 -13.22 9.17
C TRP A 111 8.01 -14.75 9.26
N VAL A 112 8.12 -15.44 8.13
CA VAL A 112 8.24 -16.91 8.08
C VAL A 112 9.46 -17.37 8.86
N VAL A 113 10.63 -16.77 8.62
CA VAL A 113 11.87 -17.11 9.34
C VAL A 113 11.71 -16.89 10.85
N MET A 114 11.08 -15.78 11.27
CA MET A 114 10.84 -15.50 12.69
C MET A 114 9.89 -16.53 13.31
N VAL A 115 8.79 -16.87 12.64
CA VAL A 115 7.86 -17.90 13.12
C VAL A 115 8.59 -19.24 13.29
N PHE A 116 9.39 -19.66 12.30
CA PHE A 116 10.18 -20.89 12.42
C PHE A 116 11.13 -20.87 13.61
N ARG A 117 11.86 -19.77 13.82
CA ARG A 117 12.77 -19.63 14.96
C ARG A 117 12.05 -19.68 16.30
N VAL A 118 10.89 -19.03 16.41
CA VAL A 118 10.07 -19.04 17.64
C VAL A 118 9.51 -20.45 17.92
N VAL A 119 9.12 -21.20 16.89
CA VAL A 119 8.65 -22.58 17.04
C VAL A 119 9.78 -23.52 17.47
N GLU A 120 10.99 -23.36 16.93
CA GLU A 120 12.14 -24.23 17.23
C GLU A 120 12.76 -23.94 18.60
N LYS A 121 12.98 -22.66 18.92
CA LYS A 121 13.77 -22.22 20.08
C LYS A 121 12.94 -21.57 21.19
N GLY A 122 11.63 -21.45 20.99
CA GLY A 122 10.71 -20.80 21.92
C GLY A 122 10.70 -19.28 21.80
N ILE A 123 9.82 -18.65 22.60
CA ILE A 123 9.54 -17.21 22.56
C ILE A 123 10.74 -16.34 22.95
N GLY A 124 11.70 -16.87 23.72
CA GLY A 124 12.90 -16.14 24.15
C GLY A 124 13.81 -15.65 23.02
N VAL A 125 13.64 -16.16 21.79
CA VAL A 125 14.31 -15.60 20.60
C VAL A 125 13.91 -14.15 20.32
N LEU A 126 12.73 -13.72 20.78
CA LEU A 126 12.27 -12.35 20.60
C LEU A 126 12.94 -11.36 21.55
N ASP A 127 13.55 -11.83 22.65
CA ASP A 127 14.24 -10.97 23.60
C ASP A 127 15.60 -10.49 23.07
N ASP A 128 16.14 -11.18 22.06
CA ASP A 128 17.40 -10.84 21.37
C ASP A 128 17.19 -9.88 20.16
N LEU A 129 15.94 -9.50 19.85
CA LEU A 129 15.57 -8.62 18.72
C LEU A 129 15.38 -7.16 19.17
#